data_AF-A0A960PVF2-F1
#
_entry.id   AF-A0A960PVF2-F1
#
_cell.length_a   1.000
_cell.length_b   1.000
_cell.length_c   1.000
_cell.angle_alpha   90.00
_cell.angle_beta   90.00
_cell.angle_gamma   90.00
#
_symmetry.space_group_name_H-M   'P 1'
#
loop_
_entity.id
_entity.type
_entity.pdbx_description
1 polymer ?
#
loop_
_entity_poly.entity_id
_entity_poly.type
_entity_poly.pdbx_seq_one_letter_code
_entity_poly.pdbx_strand_id
1 'polypeptide(L)'
;MAAEPPKSNESWPGDFLLHPVCLAAIVVLVVNDWAIKARWPGAVAGKLSDVAGMVFFPLLLVALAELALLMIGRKRMASPTWFVISAAAVGAVFAATKTIEPVRTADEWILGQLRWLPLAAIRAAQQQPIGDPTYPDVVPDATDVLCVPFVLVAIWIGNQYRRPPRAHSATASE
;
A
#
# COMPACT_ATOMS: atom_id res chain seq x y z
N MET A 1 14.25 18.74 -41.71
CA MET A 1 13.47 17.69 -41.03
C MET A 1 13.81 17.80 -39.55
N ALA A 2 13.06 18.62 -38.80
CA ALA A 2 13.31 18.82 -37.38
C ALA A 2 12.88 17.55 -36.63
N ALA A 3 13.80 16.95 -35.85
CA ALA A 3 13.49 15.81 -35.01
C ALA A 3 12.37 16.19 -34.04
N GLU A 4 11.32 15.37 -34.00
CA GLU A 4 10.24 15.49 -33.04
C GLU A 4 10.84 15.46 -31.62
N PRO A 5 10.55 16.44 -30.74
CA PRO A 5 11.09 16.41 -29.39
C PRO A 5 10.62 15.13 -28.69
N PRO A 6 11.47 14.46 -27.87
CA PRO A 6 11.08 13.24 -27.18
C PRO A 6 9.80 13.50 -26.37
N LYS A 7 8.78 12.64 -26.54
CA LYS A 7 7.52 12.70 -25.79
C LYS A 7 7.84 12.91 -24.32
N SER A 8 7.41 14.03 -23.75
CA SER A 8 7.47 14.26 -22.31
C SER A 8 6.84 13.06 -21.63
N ASN A 9 7.52 12.46 -20.64
CA ASN A 9 6.94 11.41 -19.80
C ASN A 9 5.71 12.02 -19.11
N GLU A 10 4.53 11.83 -19.72
CA GLU A 10 3.26 12.21 -19.11
C GLU A 10 3.13 11.38 -17.85
N SER A 11 3.06 12.06 -16.72
CA SER A 11 2.86 11.45 -15.42
C SER A 11 1.37 11.24 -15.19
N TRP A 12 0.98 10.02 -14.84
CA TRP A 12 -0.42 9.63 -14.62
C TRP A 12 -0.67 9.37 -13.14
N PRO A 13 -1.91 9.58 -12.64
CA PRO A 13 -2.29 9.21 -11.29
C PRO A 13 -1.94 7.73 -11.01
N GLY A 14 -1.14 7.49 -9.98
CA GLY A 14 -0.72 6.14 -9.57
C GLY A 14 0.29 5.44 -10.48
N ASP A 15 0.92 6.12 -11.45
CA ASP A 15 1.97 5.55 -12.33
C ASP A 15 3.10 4.82 -11.59
N PHE A 16 3.47 5.28 -10.38
CA PHE A 16 4.46 4.67 -9.51
C PHE A 16 4.07 3.28 -8.98
N LEU A 17 2.80 2.87 -9.05
CA LEU A 17 2.38 1.50 -8.70
C LEU A 17 2.93 0.46 -9.69
N LEU A 18 3.28 0.89 -10.90
CA LEU A 18 3.92 0.05 -11.91
C LEU A 18 5.43 -0.09 -11.68
N HIS A 19 5.98 0.54 -10.64
CA HIS A 19 7.39 0.38 -10.30
C HIS A 19 7.68 -1.11 -9.98
N PRO A 20 8.78 -1.69 -10.51
CA PRO A 20 9.07 -3.12 -10.36
C PRO A 20 9.05 -3.62 -8.91
N VAL A 21 9.52 -2.80 -7.97
CA VAL A 21 9.52 -3.14 -6.53
C VAL A 21 8.10 -3.16 -5.95
N CYS A 22 7.20 -2.29 -6.42
CA CYS A 22 5.79 -2.29 -6.02
C CYS A 22 5.08 -3.53 -6.58
N LEU A 23 5.32 -3.84 -7.86
CA LEU A 23 4.79 -5.06 -8.48
C LEU A 23 5.28 -6.33 -7.77
N ALA A 24 6.57 -6.39 -7.42
CA ALA A 24 7.13 -7.49 -6.64
C ALA A 24 6.44 -7.60 -5.26
N ALA A 25 6.21 -6.48 -4.56
CA ALA A 25 5.48 -6.48 -3.29
C ALA A 25 4.05 -7.01 -3.44
N ILE A 26 3.32 -6.61 -4.49
CA ILE A 26 1.97 -7.12 -4.78
C ILE A 26 2.01 -8.63 -5.04
N VAL A 27 2.95 -9.10 -5.88
CA VAL A 27 3.11 -10.53 -6.17
C VAL A 27 3.40 -11.30 -4.88
N VAL A 28 4.30 -10.77 -4.03
CA VAL A 28 4.59 -11.37 -2.73
C VAL A 28 3.32 -11.44 -1.87
N LEU A 29 2.55 -10.35 -1.73
CA LEU A 29 1.31 -10.36 -0.96
C LEU A 29 0.32 -11.41 -1.48
N VAL A 30 0.03 -11.41 -2.78
CA VAL A 30 -0.95 -12.31 -3.39
C VAL A 30 -0.51 -13.77 -3.27
N VAL A 31 0.72 -14.09 -3.66
CA VAL A 31 1.21 -15.47 -3.64
C VAL A 31 1.38 -15.95 -2.20
N ASN A 32 1.91 -15.12 -1.32
CA ASN A 32 2.15 -15.52 0.07
C ASN A 32 0.85 -15.73 0.83
N ASP A 33 -0.10 -14.80 0.72
CA ASP A 33 -1.36 -14.89 1.47
C ASP A 33 -2.29 -15.96 0.90
N TRP A 34 -2.30 -16.15 -0.42
CA TRP A 34 -3.21 -17.12 -1.05
C TRP A 34 -2.65 -18.53 -1.08
N ALA A 35 -1.37 -18.71 -1.40
CA ALA A 35 -0.80 -20.03 -1.66
C ALA A 35 0.10 -20.55 -0.55
N ILE A 36 0.94 -19.69 0.04
CA ILE A 36 1.94 -20.11 1.04
C ILE A 36 1.28 -20.29 2.39
N LYS A 37 0.56 -19.28 2.91
CA LYS A 37 -0.13 -19.38 4.20
C LYS A 37 -1.17 -20.51 4.24
N ALA A 38 -1.77 -20.84 3.09
CA ALA A 38 -2.69 -21.97 2.96
C ALA A 38 -2.03 -23.35 3.11
N ARG A 39 -0.74 -23.48 2.80
CA ARG A 39 0.01 -24.76 2.81
C ARG A 39 1.01 -24.87 3.97
N TRP A 40 1.65 -23.76 4.33
CA TRP A 40 2.68 -23.66 5.37
C TRP A 40 2.48 -22.39 6.19
N PRO A 41 1.55 -22.40 7.16
CA PRO A 41 1.42 -21.30 8.10
C PRO A 41 2.69 -21.20 8.96
N GLY A 42 3.22 -19.98 9.11
CA GLY A 42 4.41 -19.74 9.92
C GLY A 42 4.78 -18.27 10.05
N ALA A 43 5.59 -17.95 11.07
CA ALA A 43 6.00 -16.58 11.39
C ALA A 43 6.75 -15.88 10.26
N VAL A 44 7.54 -16.63 9.48
CA VAL A 44 8.27 -16.09 8.31
C VAL A 44 7.31 -15.64 7.22
N ALA A 45 6.26 -16.41 6.93
CA ALA A 45 5.23 -16.03 5.97
C ALA A 45 4.46 -14.80 6.46
N GLY A 46 4.19 -14.67 7.76
CA GLY A 46 3.61 -13.45 8.33
C GLY A 46 4.45 -12.20 8.02
N LYS A 47 5.74 -12.25 8.37
CA LYS A 47 6.69 -11.14 8.20
C LYS A 47 6.90 -10.74 6.75
N LEU A 48 6.89 -11.71 5.85
CA LEU A 48 7.03 -11.42 4.42
C LEU A 48 5.86 -10.58 3.88
N SER A 49 4.63 -10.89 4.32
CA SER A 49 3.47 -10.03 3.99
C SER A 49 3.56 -8.66 4.65
N ASP A 50 4.04 -8.59 5.90
CA ASP A 50 4.19 -7.31 6.61
C ASP A 50 5.19 -6.40 5.88
N VAL A 51 6.36 -6.93 5.47
CA VAL A 51 7.34 -6.20 4.65
C VAL A 51 6.74 -5.74 3.33
N ALA A 52 6.07 -6.63 2.60
CA ALA A 52 5.47 -6.29 1.32
C ALA A 52 4.36 -5.23 1.46
N GLY A 53 3.56 -5.32 2.53
CA GLY A 53 2.55 -4.33 2.90
C GLY A 53 3.16 -2.96 3.20
N MET A 54 4.25 -2.91 3.96
CA MET A 54 4.95 -1.65 4.27
C MET A 54 5.49 -0.95 3.02
N VAL A 55 5.79 -1.69 1.95
CA VAL A 55 6.16 -1.11 0.65
C VAL A 55 4.93 -0.67 -0.14
N PHE A 56 3.92 -1.53 -0.23
CA PHE A 56 2.77 -1.35 -1.13
C PHE A 56 1.72 -0.35 -0.61
N PHE A 57 1.29 -0.47 0.65
CA PHE A 57 0.17 0.30 1.18
C PHE A 57 0.38 1.82 1.17
N PRO A 58 1.59 2.37 1.45
CA PRO A 58 1.78 3.80 1.34
C PRO A 58 1.62 4.30 -0.10
N LEU A 59 2.14 3.54 -1.08
CA LEU A 59 1.97 3.87 -2.49
C LEU A 59 0.49 3.82 -2.88
N LEU A 60 -0.22 2.76 -2.48
CA LEU A 60 -1.65 2.62 -2.74
C LEU A 60 -2.45 3.81 -2.19
N LEU A 61 -2.16 4.25 -0.96
CA LEU A 61 -2.86 5.38 -0.34
C LEU A 61 -2.64 6.68 -1.13
N VAL A 62 -1.42 6.94 -1.60
CA VAL A 62 -1.13 8.10 -2.45
C VAL A 62 -1.87 7.99 -3.80
N ALA A 63 -1.89 6.81 -4.42
CA ALA A 63 -2.56 6.59 -5.70
C ALA A 63 -4.08 6.79 -5.57
N LEU A 64 -4.69 6.28 -4.50
CA LEU A 64 -6.10 6.50 -4.20
C LEU A 64 -6.41 7.99 -3.96
N ALA A 65 -5.50 8.72 -3.32
CA ALA A 65 -5.66 10.16 -3.11
C ALA A 65 -5.55 10.95 -4.43
N GLU A 66 -4.61 10.60 -5.33
CA GLU A 66 -4.54 11.18 -6.69
C GLU A 66 -5.82 10.86 -7.49
N LEU A 67 -6.32 9.63 -7.42
CA LEU A 67 -7.57 9.22 -8.08
C LEU A 67 -8.78 9.97 -7.51
N ALA A 68 -8.88 10.12 -6.20
CA ALA A 68 -9.96 10.86 -5.54
C ALA A 68 -9.96 12.33 -5.95
N LEU A 69 -8.78 12.97 -6.03
CA LEU A 69 -8.64 14.33 -6.54
C LEU A 69 -9.09 14.44 -8.00
N LEU A 70 -8.73 13.47 -8.84
CA LEU A 70 -9.16 13.43 -10.24
C LEU A 70 -10.68 13.33 -10.35
N MET A 71 -11.33 12.48 -9.54
CA MET A 71 -12.79 12.30 -9.51
C MET A 71 -13.54 13.58 -9.14
N ILE A 72 -12.96 14.43 -8.28
CA ILE A 72 -13.53 15.75 -7.93
C ILE A 72 -13.05 16.88 -8.87
N GLY A 73 -12.48 16.55 -10.03
CA GLY A 73 -12.06 17.50 -11.06
C GLY A 73 -10.75 18.22 -10.78
N ARG A 74 -9.99 17.83 -9.76
CA ARG A 74 -8.69 18.43 -9.42
C ARG A 74 -7.56 17.64 -10.05
N LYS A 75 -6.90 18.21 -11.07
CA LYS A 75 -5.71 17.63 -11.73
C LYS A 75 -4.43 17.89 -10.93
N ARG A 76 -4.43 17.57 -9.62
CA ARG A 76 -3.26 17.74 -8.77
C ARG A 76 -2.56 16.40 -8.60
N MET A 77 -1.27 16.38 -8.93
CA MET A 77 -0.40 15.23 -8.68
C MET A 77 0.21 15.30 -7.28
N ALA A 78 0.49 14.14 -6.71
CA ALA A 78 1.08 14.02 -5.39
C ALA A 78 2.47 14.64 -5.38
N SER A 79 2.74 15.47 -4.36
CA SER A 79 4.10 15.92 -4.08
C SER A 79 4.88 14.85 -3.32
N PRO A 80 6.22 14.89 -3.28
CA PRO A 80 7.02 13.99 -2.46
C PRO A 80 6.59 13.91 -0.98
N THR A 81 6.05 14.99 -0.44
CA THR A 81 5.50 15.05 0.94
C THR A 81 4.35 14.07 1.16
N TRP A 82 3.53 13.78 0.15
CA TRP A 82 2.40 12.87 0.27
C TRP A 82 2.86 11.45 0.60
N PHE A 83 3.97 11.01 -0.01
CA PHE A 83 4.57 9.71 0.28
C PHE A 83 5.14 9.63 1.69
N VAL A 84 5.71 10.73 2.21
CA VAL A 84 6.18 10.79 3.60
C VAL A 84 5.01 10.70 4.58
N ILE A 85 3.96 11.50 4.36
CA ILE A 85 2.74 11.48 5.20
C ILE A 85 2.11 10.10 5.17
N SER A 86 1.97 9.50 3.98
CA SER A 86 1.40 8.19 3.82
C SER A 86 2.24 7.09 4.46
N ALA A 87 3.56 7.11 4.27
CA ALA A 87 4.48 6.17 4.91
C ALA A 87 4.43 6.26 6.44
N ALA A 88 4.40 7.47 6.98
CA ALA A 88 4.26 7.70 8.42
C ALA A 88 2.91 7.19 8.93
N ALA A 89 1.81 7.47 8.23
CA ALA A 89 0.47 7.02 8.60
C ALA A 89 0.37 5.50 8.60
N VAL A 90 0.81 4.82 7.53
CA VAL A 90 0.80 3.35 7.42
C VAL A 90 1.68 2.72 8.50
N GLY A 91 2.91 3.23 8.69
CA GLY A 91 3.81 2.71 9.73
C GLY A 91 3.25 2.90 11.14
N ALA A 92 2.61 4.04 11.42
CA ALA A 92 1.98 4.31 12.72
C ALA A 92 0.77 3.40 12.98
N VAL A 93 -0.11 3.23 12.00
CA VAL A 93 -1.27 2.32 12.12
C VAL A 93 -0.78 0.89 12.33
N PHE A 94 0.21 0.44 11.57
CA PHE A 94 0.78 -0.90 11.72
C PHE A 94 1.45 -1.12 13.08
N ALA A 95 2.22 -0.16 13.57
CA ALA A 95 2.80 -0.26 14.92
C ALA A 95 1.70 -0.28 15.99
N ALA A 96 0.65 0.52 15.82
CA ALA A 96 -0.48 0.56 16.75
C ALA A 96 -1.25 -0.77 16.78
N THR A 97 -1.52 -1.40 15.64
CA THR A 97 -2.21 -2.71 15.60
C THR A 97 -1.38 -3.82 16.26
N LYS A 98 -0.05 -3.71 16.27
CA LYS A 98 0.84 -4.69 16.91
C LYS A 98 1.04 -4.45 18.42
N THR A 99 0.91 -3.20 18.88
CA THR A 99 1.29 -2.80 20.26
C THR A 99 0.12 -2.40 21.16
N ILE A 100 -1.02 -1.99 20.58
CA ILE A 100 -2.16 -1.43 21.31
C ILE A 100 -3.37 -2.37 21.18
N GLU A 101 -3.74 -3.00 22.30
CA GLU A 101 -4.83 -3.97 22.37
C GLU A 101 -6.16 -3.43 21.79
N PRO A 102 -6.68 -2.24 22.18
CA PRO A 102 -7.90 -1.69 21.57
C PRO A 102 -7.85 -1.52 20.05
N VAL A 103 -6.67 -1.18 19.50
CA VAL A 103 -6.50 -0.97 18.05
C VAL A 103 -6.49 -2.30 17.33
N ARG A 104 -5.88 -3.34 17.92
CA ARG A 104 -5.92 -4.69 17.39
C ARG A 104 -7.34 -5.25 17.35
N THR A 105 -8.10 -5.12 18.44
CA THR A 105 -9.51 -5.57 18.47
C THR A 105 -10.37 -4.84 17.44
N ALA A 106 -10.13 -3.54 17.25
CA ALA A 106 -10.82 -2.78 16.22
C ALA A 106 -10.47 -3.27 14.80
N ASP A 107 -9.19 -3.57 14.54
CA ASP A 107 -8.74 -4.12 13.26
C ASP A 107 -9.33 -5.50 12.98
N GLU A 108 -9.33 -6.41 13.96
CA GLU A 108 -9.97 -7.73 13.87
C GLU A 108 -11.46 -7.61 13.55
N TRP A 109 -12.16 -6.68 14.20
CA TRP A 109 -13.58 -6.42 13.93
C TRP A 109 -13.80 -5.88 12.52
N ILE A 110 -13.04 -4.86 12.11
CA ILE A 110 -13.13 -4.26 10.77
C ILE A 110 -12.87 -5.31 9.69
N LEU A 111 -11.81 -6.09 9.83
CA LEU A 111 -11.44 -7.14 8.87
C LEU A 111 -12.48 -8.27 8.84
N GLY A 112 -13.02 -8.66 10.00
CA GLY A 112 -14.11 -9.63 10.10
C GLY A 112 -15.34 -9.17 9.30
N GLN A 113 -15.76 -7.92 9.49
CA GLN A 113 -16.89 -7.34 8.76
C GLN A 113 -16.61 -7.22 7.26
N LEU A 114 -15.43 -6.74 6.87
CA LEU A 114 -15.05 -6.55 5.47
C LEU A 114 -15.02 -7.87 4.70
N ARG A 115 -14.58 -8.96 5.34
CA ARG A 115 -14.57 -10.31 4.75
C ARG A 115 -15.97 -10.93 4.72
N TRP A 116 -16.76 -10.71 5.77
CA TRP A 116 -18.09 -11.30 5.90
C TRP A 116 -19.13 -10.65 4.98
N LEU A 117 -19.13 -9.32 4.81
CA LEU A 117 -20.18 -8.59 4.06
C LEU A 117 -20.38 -9.10 2.62
N PRO A 118 -19.34 -9.29 1.79
CA PRO A 118 -19.52 -9.82 0.44
C PRO A 118 -20.04 -11.26 0.43
N LEU A 119 -19.52 -12.10 1.34
CA LEU A 119 -19.95 -13.50 1.48
C LEU A 119 -21.40 -13.60 1.95
N ALA A 120 -21.80 -12.73 2.88
CA ALA A 120 -23.16 -12.62 3.38
C ALA A 120 -24.13 -12.23 2.27
N ALA A 121 -23.76 -11.25 1.43
CA ALA A 121 -24.56 -10.84 0.28
C ALA A 121 -24.72 -11.98 -0.75
N ILE A 122 -23.64 -12.73 -1.04
CA ILE A 122 -23.67 -13.88 -1.94
C ILE A 122 -24.57 -14.99 -1.37
N ARG A 123 -24.41 -15.34 -0.08
CA ARG A 123 -25.22 -16.36 0.60
C ARG A 123 -26.70 -15.98 0.63
N ALA A 124 -27.00 -14.72 0.92
CA ALA A 124 -28.36 -14.19 0.89
C ALA A 124 -28.98 -14.32 -0.51
N ALA A 125 -28.23 -13.98 -1.57
CA ALA A 125 -28.67 -14.15 -2.95
C ALA A 125 -28.92 -15.64 -3.32
N GLN A 126 -28.21 -16.56 -2.68
CA GLN A 126 -28.37 -18.01 -2.86
C GLN A 126 -29.38 -18.65 -1.88
N GLN A 127 -30.11 -17.86 -1.10
CA GLN A 127 -31.03 -18.33 -0.05
C GLN A 127 -30.38 -19.28 0.97
N GLN A 128 -29.07 -19.13 1.17
CA GLN A 128 -28.31 -19.87 2.17
C GLN A 128 -28.30 -19.11 3.50
N PRO A 129 -28.14 -19.81 4.63
CA PRO A 129 -27.95 -19.16 5.92
C PRO A 129 -26.66 -18.32 5.90
N ILE A 130 -26.82 -17.03 6.24
CA ILE A 130 -25.76 -16.02 6.14
C ILE A 130 -24.57 -16.35 7.08
N GLY A 131 -24.87 -16.86 8.28
CA GLY A 131 -23.88 -17.17 9.33
C GLY A 131 -23.26 -15.90 9.95
N ASP A 132 -22.49 -16.08 11.02
CA ASP A 132 -21.86 -14.97 11.75
C ASP A 132 -20.49 -14.57 11.18
N PRO A 133 -20.03 -13.33 11.42
CA PRO A 133 -18.67 -12.92 11.09
C PRO A 133 -17.64 -13.77 11.83
N THR A 134 -16.57 -14.15 11.13
CA THR A 134 -15.42 -14.84 11.73
C THR A 134 -14.31 -13.83 11.96
N TYR A 135 -13.82 -13.77 13.19
CA TYR A 135 -12.76 -12.86 13.60
C TYR A 135 -11.43 -13.63 13.64
N PRO A 136 -10.38 -13.15 12.98
CA PRO A 136 -9.07 -13.79 13.06
C PRO A 136 -8.50 -13.64 14.47
N ASP A 137 -7.98 -14.73 15.02
CA ASP A 137 -7.27 -14.72 16.30
C ASP A 137 -5.84 -14.23 16.06
N VAL A 138 -5.53 -12.99 16.47
CA VAL A 138 -4.23 -12.37 16.20
C VAL A 138 -3.33 -12.49 17.42
N VAL A 139 -2.35 -13.40 17.33
CA VAL A 139 -1.27 -13.47 18.32
C VAL A 139 -0.30 -12.30 18.09
N PRO A 140 -0.11 -11.38 19.06
CA PRO A 140 0.82 -10.28 18.90
C PRO A 140 2.28 -10.78 18.84
N ASP A 141 2.99 -10.48 17.75
CA ASP A 141 4.45 -10.62 17.63
C ASP A 141 5.09 -9.22 17.53
N ALA A 142 5.75 -8.78 18.61
CA ALA A 142 6.44 -7.50 18.67
C ALA A 142 7.60 -7.39 17.66
N THR A 143 8.11 -8.52 17.16
CA THR A 143 9.17 -8.57 16.15
C THR A 143 8.71 -7.97 14.81
N ASP A 144 7.39 -7.87 14.58
CA ASP A 144 6.85 -7.36 13.33
C ASP A 144 7.12 -5.86 13.14
N VAL A 145 7.41 -5.12 14.22
CA VAL A 145 7.85 -3.71 14.17
C VAL A 145 9.14 -3.55 13.35
N LEU A 146 9.95 -4.59 13.22
CA LEU A 146 11.13 -4.60 12.34
C LEU A 146 10.78 -4.42 10.86
N CYS A 147 9.51 -4.58 10.47
CA CYS A 147 9.04 -4.32 9.11
C CYS A 147 8.82 -2.83 8.83
N VAL A 148 8.61 -1.99 9.85
CA VAL A 148 8.27 -0.56 9.67
C VAL A 148 9.29 0.21 8.81
N PRO A 149 10.62 0.01 8.93
CA PRO A 149 11.59 0.70 8.07
C PRO A 149 11.37 0.52 6.56
N PHE A 150 10.67 -0.54 6.12
CA PHE A 150 10.39 -0.77 4.70
C PHE A 150 9.43 0.27 4.10
N VAL A 151 8.70 1.05 4.90
CA VAL A 151 7.92 2.20 4.41
C VAL A 151 8.79 3.28 3.74
N LEU A 152 10.10 3.30 4.04
CA LEU A 152 11.06 4.20 3.39
C LEU A 152 11.20 3.92 1.89
N VAL A 153 10.94 2.68 1.45
CA VAL A 153 10.96 2.31 0.03
C VAL A 153 9.89 3.08 -0.75
N ALA A 154 8.70 3.28 -0.15
CA ALA A 154 7.64 4.06 -0.77
C ALA A 154 8.03 5.54 -0.94
N ILE A 155 8.74 6.11 0.04
CA ILE A 155 9.28 7.47 -0.04
C ILE A 155 10.33 7.56 -1.15
N TRP A 156 11.22 6.57 -1.27
CA TRP A 156 12.23 6.50 -2.31
C TRP A 156 11.59 6.41 -3.71
N ILE A 157 10.59 5.54 -3.92
CA ILE A 157 9.85 5.43 -5.18
C ILE A 157 9.15 6.76 -5.51
N GLY A 158 8.40 7.33 -4.56
CA GLY A 158 7.69 8.60 -4.77
C GLY A 158 8.64 9.74 -5.15
N ASN A 159 9.84 9.77 -4.56
CA ASN A 159 10.88 10.74 -4.92
C ASN A 159 11.39 10.57 -6.35
N GLN A 160 11.44 9.35 -6.91
CA GLN A 160 11.85 9.15 -8.30
C GLN A 160 10.80 9.64 -9.30
N TYR A 161 9.52 9.43 -8.98
CA TYR A 161 8.42 9.74 -9.89
C TYR A 161 7.92 11.19 -9.80
N ARG A 162 8.13 11.87 -8.66
CA ARG A 162 7.52 13.18 -8.37
C ARG A 162 8.52 14.29 -8.02
N ARG A 163 9.83 14.02 -7.96
CA ARG A 163 10.81 15.12 -7.84
C ARG A 163 11.04 15.75 -9.21
N PRO A 164 11.02 17.09 -9.30
CA PRO A 164 11.43 17.77 -10.52
C PRO A 164 12.91 17.47 -10.80
N PRO A 165 13.33 17.40 -12.09
CA PRO A 165 14.74 17.32 -12.44
C PRO A 165 15.50 18.46 -11.75
N ARG A 166 16.61 18.15 -11.09
CA ARG A 166 17.49 19.20 -10.56
C ARG A 166 17.93 20.04 -11.74
N ALA A 167 17.56 21.32 -11.76
CA ALA A 167 18.13 22.27 -12.70
C ALA A 167 19.64 22.20 -12.49
N HIS A 168 20.36 21.68 -13.50
CA HIS A 168 21.80 21.87 -13.53
C HIS A 168 22.01 23.38 -13.50
N SER A 169 22.63 23.87 -12.44
CA SER A 169 23.10 25.23 -12.35
C SER A 169 23.92 25.50 -13.60
N ALA A 170 23.37 26.31 -14.52
CA ALA A 170 24.09 26.94 -15.60
C ALA A 170 25.08 27.93 -14.96
N THR A 171 26.14 27.38 -14.39
CA THR A 171 27.32 28.09 -13.90
C THR A 171 28.50 27.44 -14.61
N ALA A 172 28.58 27.71 -15.91
CA ALA A 172 29.82 27.72 -16.67
C ALA A 172 29.72 29.01 -17.49
N SER A 173 30.06 30.13 -16.85
CA SER A 173 31.40 30.76 -16.90
C SER A 173 31.58 31.51 -18.21
N GLU A 174 31.70 32.83 -18.04
CA GLU A 174 32.14 33.88 -18.95
C GLU A 174 33.26 33.48 -19.92
#